data_AF-A0A3M7HYZ4-F1
#
_entry.id   AF-A0A3M7HYZ4-F1
#
_cell.length_a   1.000
_cell.length_b   1.000
_cell.length_c   1.000
_cell.angle_alpha   90.00
_cell.angle_beta   90.00
_cell.angle_gamma   90.00
#
_symmetry.space_group_name_H-M   'P 1'
#
loop_
_entity.id
_entity.type
_entity.pdbx_description
1 polymer ?
#
loop_
_entity_poly.entity_id
_entity_poly.type
_entity_poly.pdbx_seq_one_letter_code
_entity_poly.pdbx_strand_id
1 'polypeptide(L)'
;MFWGLVAILALSSIGLGCRPRCRSIDKSTGLPKREDTFNTSQILQGNASPHLKRHDDGITIGKRWFSVDDLEYLEQKGKLDKVANAPWPEVCGHSWLRYCFKNEHSADSLLDTLANAIALWAPAEFNTDMVVQPDYACDGNYRCVCGMQPNGQSTANDALVISDGRPDPDDEGTWLDGTETTSGYNYLSDTPGRHSMQFSNMNKLQQPLSEADRHKVTSTMAHELGHAMGLEHEHQRPDRDDYLIVDYTAIDTYEEAKNEWENANLKELEGLTKPQMLQRIVKSYRLTCLFFQNALEFMNADDVPFYNDYLAPEEVGWFDFSSIMMYSSTTFGNRNKAKRGKFPLLRQGLRGGQLNRERSFVWQGGERDQSRARVSSTDISRLAELYLGDATKQQRMEDWHQETNLKSLVVGIDHLVPNRVIEPNEVDLGFPHWREHPGPDGFPGVGKPWSRQDVAAGGSEAGPAGKK
;
A
#
# COMPACT_ATOMS: atom_id res chain seq x y z
N MET A 1 6.53 -74.93 -24.47
CA MET A 1 5.55 -74.30 -23.57
C MET A 1 5.93 -72.81 -23.53
N PHE A 2 5.26 -71.96 -24.30
CA PHE A 2 4.28 -70.94 -23.82
C PHE A 2 4.91 -70.02 -22.75
N TRP A 3 5.02 -68.69 -22.80
CA TRP A 3 4.56 -67.51 -23.58
C TRP A 3 5.65 -66.42 -23.31
N GLY A 4 5.98 -65.45 -24.18
CA GLY A 4 5.21 -64.22 -24.45
C GLY A 4 5.59 -63.06 -23.50
N LEU A 5 5.85 -61.88 -24.08
CA LEU A 5 6.04 -60.53 -23.49
C LEU A 5 7.45 -60.12 -23.00
N VAL A 6 7.95 -58.89 -23.16
CA VAL A 6 7.75 -57.71 -24.03
C VAL A 6 8.77 -56.70 -23.44
N ALA A 7 9.51 -55.99 -24.30
CA ALA A 7 10.33 -54.86 -23.87
C ALA A 7 9.43 -53.69 -23.47
N ILE A 8 9.75 -52.97 -22.39
CA ILE A 8 9.53 -51.51 -22.25
C ILE A 8 10.45 -50.99 -21.14
N LEU A 9 11.26 -50.00 -21.50
CA LEU A 9 11.95 -49.08 -20.62
C LEU A 9 10.94 -48.39 -19.69
N ALA A 10 11.08 -48.56 -18.38
CA ALA A 10 10.40 -47.73 -17.40
C ALA A 10 11.43 -46.81 -16.74
N LEU A 11 11.44 -45.56 -17.20
CA LEU A 11 11.87 -44.41 -16.43
C LEU A 11 11.09 -44.41 -15.10
N SER A 12 11.76 -44.66 -13.98
CA SER A 12 11.26 -44.28 -12.67
C SER A 12 12.12 -43.13 -12.15
N SER A 13 11.71 -41.94 -12.55
CA SER A 13 11.99 -40.67 -11.88
C SER A 13 11.67 -40.79 -10.39
N ILE A 14 12.68 -41.05 -9.56
CA ILE A 14 12.63 -40.73 -8.13
C ILE A 14 12.90 -39.22 -8.05
N GLY A 15 11.86 -38.45 -8.31
CA GLY A 15 11.82 -37.04 -7.96
C GLY A 15 11.86 -36.94 -6.44
N LEU A 16 13.04 -36.58 -5.91
CA LEU A 16 13.19 -35.90 -4.63
C LEU A 16 12.54 -34.50 -4.76
N GLY A 17 11.22 -34.49 -4.96
CA GLY A 17 10.40 -33.32 -4.72
C GLY A 17 9.85 -33.48 -3.32
N CYS A 18 10.34 -32.67 -2.37
CA CYS A 18 9.55 -32.35 -1.20
C CYS A 18 8.23 -31.75 -1.68
N ARG A 19 7.21 -32.59 -1.91
CA ARG A 19 5.83 -32.11 -1.87
C ARG A 19 5.66 -31.49 -0.48
N PRO A 20 5.20 -30.25 -0.35
CA PRO A 20 4.79 -29.76 0.97
C PRO A 20 3.72 -30.73 1.45
N ARG A 21 4.05 -31.54 2.46
CA ARG A 21 3.04 -32.32 3.17
C ARG A 21 2.13 -31.26 3.77
N CYS A 22 0.95 -31.09 3.20
CA CYS A 22 -0.21 -30.57 3.92
C CYS A 22 -0.43 -31.46 5.14
N ARG A 23 0.31 -31.22 6.21
CA ARG A 23 -0.17 -31.53 7.54
C ARG A 23 -1.23 -30.49 7.79
N SER A 24 -2.48 -30.91 7.66
CA SER A 24 -3.59 -30.29 8.38
C SER A 24 -3.28 -30.35 9.88
N ILE A 25 -2.44 -29.44 10.34
CA ILE A 25 -2.29 -29.06 11.73
C ILE A 25 -2.31 -27.56 11.61
N ASP A 26 -3.49 -26.98 11.72
CA ASP A 26 -3.70 -26.32 12.99
C ASP A 26 -4.92 -26.79 13.79
N LYS A 27 -4.67 -27.76 14.67
CA LYS A 27 -5.47 -27.96 15.89
C LYS A 27 -4.60 -27.71 17.14
N SER A 28 -3.45 -27.03 16.99
CA SER A 28 -2.45 -26.95 18.06
C SER A 28 -1.85 -25.56 18.31
N THR A 29 -2.03 -24.56 17.45
CA THR A 29 -1.74 -23.15 17.81
C THR A 29 -2.80 -22.59 18.74
N GLY A 30 -3.99 -23.21 18.78
CA GLY A 30 -5.10 -22.71 19.57
C GLY A 30 -5.60 -21.33 19.13
N LEU A 31 -5.13 -20.82 17.98
CA LEU A 31 -5.60 -19.57 17.41
C LEU A 31 -6.90 -19.89 16.65
N PRO A 32 -8.05 -19.34 17.08
CA PRO A 32 -9.24 -19.35 16.22
C PRO A 32 -8.87 -18.65 14.91
N LYS A 33 -9.51 -19.02 13.79
CA LYS A 33 -9.44 -18.15 12.62
C LYS A 33 -9.92 -16.77 13.09
N ARG A 34 -9.28 -15.69 12.64
CA ARG A 34 -9.72 -14.34 13.04
C ARG A 34 -11.21 -14.15 12.75
N GLU A 35 -11.65 -14.68 11.60
CA GLU A 35 -13.04 -14.90 11.16
C GLU A 35 -13.96 -15.51 12.25
N ASP A 36 -13.47 -16.46 13.05
CA ASP A 36 -14.21 -17.15 14.13
C ASP A 36 -14.32 -16.31 15.42
N THR A 37 -13.50 -15.26 15.57
CA THR A 37 -13.55 -14.30 16.69
C THR A 37 -14.42 -13.08 16.40
N PHE A 38 -14.86 -12.90 15.15
CA PHE A 38 -15.68 -11.77 14.75
C PHE A 38 -17.18 -12.07 14.84
N ASN A 39 -17.94 -11.10 15.35
CA ASN A 39 -19.40 -11.17 15.31
C ASN A 39 -19.91 -10.82 13.90
N THR A 40 -20.00 -11.83 13.04
CA THR A 40 -20.51 -11.74 11.65
C THR A 40 -21.93 -11.17 11.55
N SER A 41 -22.74 -11.23 12.61
CA SER A 41 -24.10 -10.66 12.59
C SER A 41 -24.14 -9.13 12.59
N GLN A 42 -23.12 -8.46 13.16
CA GLN A 42 -23.02 -7.00 13.17
C GLN A 42 -22.50 -6.43 11.83
N ILE A 43 -21.66 -7.21 11.13
CA ILE A 43 -21.08 -6.90 9.80
C ILE A 43 -22.17 -6.70 8.73
N LEU A 44 -23.29 -7.41 8.85
CA LEU A 44 -24.34 -7.43 7.83
C LEU A 44 -25.48 -6.44 8.08
N GLN A 45 -25.52 -5.77 9.23
CA GLN A 45 -26.64 -4.91 9.67
C GLN A 45 -26.46 -3.40 9.40
N GLY A 46 -25.37 -2.97 8.76
CA GLY A 46 -25.22 -1.59 8.31
C GLY A 46 -26.18 -1.24 7.16
N ASN A 47 -26.89 -0.12 7.29
CA ASN A 47 -27.65 0.46 6.17
C ASN A 47 -26.67 0.93 5.08
N ALA A 48 -26.90 0.56 3.82
CA ALA A 48 -26.17 1.12 2.70
C ALA A 48 -26.35 2.65 2.69
N SER A 49 -25.25 3.39 2.47
CA SER A 49 -25.32 4.83 2.26
C SER A 49 -26.19 5.11 1.01
N PRO A 50 -27.13 6.07 1.05
CA PRO A 50 -28.04 6.36 -0.07
C PRO A 50 -27.34 7.00 -1.27
N HIS A 51 -26.04 7.24 -1.20
CA HIS A 51 -25.26 7.97 -2.19
C HIS A 51 -24.43 7.04 -3.06
N LEU A 52 -25.09 6.41 -4.03
CA LEU A 52 -24.62 6.19 -5.42
C LEU A 52 -25.52 5.11 -6.04
N LYS A 53 -26.23 5.49 -7.10
CA LYS A 53 -26.98 4.56 -7.95
C LYS A 53 -26.11 4.26 -9.17
N ARG A 54 -25.91 2.96 -9.39
CA ARG A 54 -25.49 2.29 -10.62
C ARG A 54 -25.72 3.15 -11.88
N HIS A 55 -24.64 3.57 -12.53
CA HIS A 55 -24.64 3.86 -13.95
C HIS A 55 -24.22 2.58 -14.69
N ASP A 56 -25.22 1.92 -15.31
CA ASP A 56 -25.04 0.69 -16.11
C ASP A 56 -24.34 1.04 -17.43
N ASP A 57 -23.04 1.25 -17.38
CA ASP A 57 -22.23 1.59 -18.56
C ASP A 57 -21.40 0.39 -19.07
N GLY A 58 -21.62 -0.82 -18.51
CA GLY A 58 -21.06 -2.07 -19.07
C GLY A 58 -19.53 -2.15 -18.99
N ILE A 59 -18.98 -2.00 -17.79
CA ILE A 59 -17.53 -1.93 -17.56
C ILE A 59 -16.93 -3.31 -17.29
N THR A 60 -15.90 -3.65 -18.06
CA THR A 60 -15.01 -4.79 -17.80
C THR A 60 -13.98 -4.44 -16.72
N ILE A 61 -13.72 -5.41 -15.85
CA ILE A 61 -12.67 -5.34 -14.83
C ILE A 61 -11.32 -5.42 -15.55
N GLY A 62 -10.61 -4.30 -15.67
CA GLY A 62 -9.21 -4.32 -16.04
C GLY A 62 -8.38 -4.83 -14.86
N LYS A 63 -7.73 -6.00 -15.01
CA LYS A 63 -6.62 -6.43 -14.12
C LYS A 63 -5.70 -5.23 -13.94
N ARG A 64 -5.22 -4.77 -12.77
CA ARG A 64 -4.21 -3.67 -12.73
C ARG A 64 -3.31 -3.69 -11.49
N TRP A 65 -2.03 -3.42 -11.76
CA TRP A 65 -0.93 -3.06 -10.86
C TRP A 65 -0.50 -4.19 -9.89
N PHE A 66 0.55 -4.89 -10.34
CA PHE A 66 1.39 -5.87 -9.63
C PHE A 66 0.78 -7.25 -9.33
N SER A 67 0.15 -7.85 -10.33
CA SER A 67 0.50 -9.16 -10.90
C SER A 67 -0.50 -9.35 -12.05
N VAL A 68 -0.16 -9.86 -13.21
CA VAL A 68 0.19 -11.25 -13.48
C VAL A 68 0.76 -11.25 -14.90
N ASP A 69 2.06 -11.47 -15.06
CA ASP A 69 2.41 -12.53 -16.00
C ASP A 69 2.06 -13.78 -15.21
N ASP A 70 0.93 -14.42 -15.55
CA ASP A 70 0.24 -15.39 -14.70
C ASP A 70 1.26 -16.26 -13.95
N LEU A 71 1.26 -16.26 -12.60
CA LEU A 71 2.19 -17.08 -11.81
C LEU A 71 2.17 -18.52 -12.33
N GLU A 72 0.98 -18.99 -12.72
CA GLU A 72 0.77 -20.26 -13.40
C GLU A 72 1.46 -20.34 -14.78
N TYR A 73 1.41 -19.30 -15.60
CA TYR A 73 2.17 -19.21 -16.86
C TYR A 73 3.70 -19.21 -16.60
N LEU A 74 4.20 -18.42 -15.66
CA LEU A 74 5.62 -18.36 -15.31
C LEU A 74 6.11 -19.68 -14.74
N GLU A 75 5.31 -20.31 -13.89
CA GLU A 75 5.57 -21.64 -13.32
C GLU A 75 5.57 -22.70 -14.43
N GLN A 76 4.55 -22.72 -15.31
CA GLN A 76 4.48 -23.61 -16.47
C GLN A 76 5.67 -23.42 -17.43
N LYS A 77 6.24 -22.22 -17.52
CA LYS A 77 7.42 -21.93 -18.35
C LYS A 77 8.75 -22.11 -17.63
N GLY A 78 8.76 -22.40 -16.32
CA GLY A 78 9.97 -22.46 -15.51
C GLY A 78 10.73 -21.13 -15.50
N LYS A 79 10.00 -20.01 -15.42
CA LYS A 79 10.53 -18.64 -15.49
C LYS A 79 10.24 -17.80 -14.24
N LEU A 80 9.78 -18.42 -13.14
CA LEU A 80 9.56 -17.72 -11.86
C LEU A 80 10.83 -17.01 -11.36
N ASP A 81 12.01 -17.56 -11.67
CA ASP A 81 13.34 -16.99 -11.42
C ASP A 81 13.66 -15.71 -12.21
N LYS A 82 12.73 -15.25 -13.06
CA LYS A 82 12.89 -14.03 -13.86
C LYS A 82 12.01 -12.87 -13.41
N VAL A 83 11.09 -13.11 -12.47
CA VAL A 83 10.23 -12.07 -11.92
C VAL A 83 10.75 -11.71 -10.54
N ALA A 84 11.07 -10.41 -10.38
CA ALA A 84 11.58 -9.90 -9.11
C ALA A 84 10.54 -10.07 -8.00
N ASN A 85 9.33 -9.55 -8.21
CA ASN A 85 8.24 -9.61 -7.24
C ASN A 85 6.91 -10.00 -7.89
N ALA A 86 6.11 -10.82 -7.19
CA ALA A 86 4.77 -11.25 -7.61
C ALA A 86 3.91 -11.54 -6.36
N PRO A 87 2.64 -11.98 -6.46
CA PRO A 87 1.81 -12.25 -5.29
C PRO A 87 2.41 -13.32 -4.38
N TRP A 88 2.07 -13.23 -3.10
CA TRP A 88 2.42 -14.25 -2.11
C TRP A 88 1.85 -15.62 -2.50
N PRO A 89 2.66 -16.69 -2.42
CA PRO A 89 2.24 -18.01 -2.86
C PRO A 89 1.10 -18.53 -1.99
N GLU A 90 0.18 -19.25 -2.62
CA GLU A 90 -0.89 -19.94 -1.89
C GLU A 90 -0.31 -21.15 -1.14
N VAL A 91 -0.56 -21.21 0.15
CA VAL A 91 -0.22 -22.33 1.03
C VAL A 91 -1.46 -22.77 1.78
N CYS A 92 -1.98 -23.94 1.37
CA CYS A 92 -3.18 -24.56 1.95
C CYS A 92 -4.46 -23.71 1.81
N GLY A 93 -4.71 -23.14 0.63
CA GLY A 93 -5.91 -22.33 0.37
C GLY A 93 -5.83 -20.90 0.91
N HIS A 94 -4.63 -20.42 1.26
CA HIS A 94 -4.42 -19.08 1.81
C HIS A 94 -3.08 -18.51 1.36
N SER A 95 -3.03 -17.21 1.09
CA SER A 95 -1.78 -16.48 0.90
C SER A 95 -1.43 -15.75 2.19
N TRP A 96 -0.27 -16.06 2.76
CA TRP A 96 0.10 -15.58 4.09
C TRP A 96 1.18 -14.52 4.00
N LEU A 97 0.86 -13.28 4.40
CA LEU A 97 1.87 -12.29 4.74
C LEU A 97 2.25 -12.47 6.22
N ARG A 98 3.22 -13.35 6.47
CA ARG A 98 3.76 -13.60 7.80
C ARG A 98 4.82 -12.56 8.13
N TYR A 99 4.77 -11.98 9.33
CA TYR A 99 5.75 -10.98 9.76
C TYR A 99 6.50 -11.38 11.03
N CYS A 100 7.70 -10.81 11.18
CA CYS A 100 8.40 -10.74 12.46
C CYS A 100 9.13 -9.40 12.57
N PHE A 101 9.31 -8.91 13.79
CA PHE A 101 10.12 -7.73 14.07
C PHE A 101 11.60 -8.10 14.07
N LYS A 102 12.42 -7.28 13.43
CA LYS A 102 13.88 -7.48 13.32
C LYS A 102 14.55 -7.72 14.68
N ASN A 103 14.09 -7.02 15.72
CA ASN A 103 14.57 -7.13 17.09
C ASN A 103 13.49 -6.66 18.08
N GLU A 104 13.76 -6.86 19.37
CA GLU A 104 12.90 -6.44 20.50
C GLU A 104 12.53 -4.97 20.44
N HIS A 105 13.48 -4.11 20.09
CA HIS A 105 13.30 -2.66 20.05
C HIS A 105 12.34 -2.20 18.94
N SER A 106 12.46 -2.80 17.75
CA SER A 106 11.50 -2.61 16.68
C SER A 106 10.11 -3.10 17.10
N ALA A 107 10.01 -4.23 17.81
CA ALA A 107 8.73 -4.72 18.32
C ALA A 107 8.10 -3.74 19.31
N ASP A 108 8.86 -3.25 20.29
CA ASP A 108 8.36 -2.29 21.28
C ASP A 108 7.93 -0.96 20.66
N SER A 109 8.65 -0.52 19.63
CA SER A 109 8.38 0.76 18.97
C SER A 109 7.18 0.67 18.02
N LEU A 110 7.00 -0.46 17.32
CA LEU A 110 6.08 -0.58 16.18
C LEU A 110 4.82 -1.41 16.44
N LEU A 111 4.77 -2.24 17.50
CA LEU A 111 3.68 -3.19 17.70
C LEU A 111 2.29 -2.53 17.67
N ASP A 112 2.10 -1.44 18.40
CA ASP A 112 0.81 -0.73 18.45
C ASP A 112 0.41 -0.22 17.05
N THR A 113 1.34 0.42 16.33
CA THR A 113 1.13 0.94 14.98
C THR A 113 0.81 -0.18 13.99
N LEU A 114 1.59 -1.28 14.00
CA LEU A 114 1.39 -2.43 13.12
C LEU A 114 0.05 -3.11 13.39
N ALA A 115 -0.28 -3.36 14.65
CA ALA A 115 -1.53 -4.00 15.03
C ALA A 115 -2.75 -3.18 14.58
N ASN A 116 -2.70 -1.86 14.76
CA ASN A 116 -3.75 -0.96 14.30
C ASN A 116 -3.85 -0.93 12.76
N ALA A 117 -2.74 -1.02 12.04
CA ALA A 117 -2.72 -1.11 10.58
C ALA A 117 -3.25 -2.45 10.06
N ILE A 118 -2.90 -3.57 10.70
CA ILE A 118 -3.47 -4.90 10.43
C ILE A 118 -4.99 -4.88 10.65
N ALA A 119 -5.48 -4.18 11.67
CA ALA A 119 -6.91 -4.01 11.88
C ALA A 119 -7.59 -3.16 10.78
N LEU A 120 -6.90 -2.18 10.17
CA LEU A 120 -7.43 -1.43 9.02
C LEU A 120 -7.62 -2.31 7.78
N TRP A 121 -6.76 -3.32 7.59
CA TRP A 121 -6.84 -4.26 6.48
C TRP A 121 -7.75 -5.47 6.72
N ALA A 122 -8.26 -5.67 7.93
CA ALA A 122 -9.18 -6.77 8.26
C ALA A 122 -10.39 -6.91 7.31
N PRO A 123 -10.99 -5.83 6.75
CA PRO A 123 -12.04 -5.97 5.73
C PRO A 123 -11.62 -6.77 4.48
N ALA A 124 -10.33 -6.78 4.12
CA ALA A 124 -9.82 -7.56 2.99
C ALA A 124 -9.81 -9.08 3.28
N GLU A 125 -9.55 -9.50 4.52
CA GLU A 125 -9.56 -10.93 4.91
C GLU A 125 -10.95 -11.56 4.67
N PHE A 126 -12.03 -10.79 4.78
CA PHE A 126 -13.38 -11.26 4.48
C PHE A 126 -13.65 -11.46 2.99
N ASN A 127 -12.85 -10.90 2.11
CA ASN A 127 -13.13 -10.88 0.66
C ASN A 127 -12.04 -11.56 -0.17
N THR A 128 -10.88 -11.81 0.43
CA THR A 128 -9.67 -12.30 -0.24
C THR A 128 -9.02 -13.39 0.60
N ASP A 129 -8.12 -14.19 0.02
CA ASP A 129 -7.35 -15.19 0.77
C ASP A 129 -6.01 -14.67 1.32
N MET A 130 -5.76 -13.37 1.20
CA MET A 130 -4.65 -12.70 1.86
C MET A 130 -4.91 -12.54 3.36
N VAL A 131 -3.96 -13.00 4.18
CA VAL A 131 -4.00 -12.88 5.64
C VAL A 131 -2.68 -12.33 6.17
N VAL A 132 -2.75 -11.30 7.01
CA VAL A 132 -1.59 -10.72 7.70
C VAL A 132 -1.53 -11.20 9.14
N GLN A 133 -0.44 -11.86 9.52
CA GLN A 133 -0.31 -12.45 10.87
C GLN A 133 1.15 -12.55 11.31
N PRO A 134 1.43 -12.67 12.62
CA PRO A 134 2.76 -13.02 13.08
C PRO A 134 3.22 -14.36 12.48
N ASP A 135 4.53 -14.53 12.34
CA ASP A 135 5.12 -15.77 11.87
C ASP A 135 4.69 -16.98 12.75
N TYR A 136 4.51 -18.13 12.11
CA TYR A 136 4.01 -19.33 12.79
C TYR A 136 4.91 -19.77 13.95
N ALA A 137 6.22 -19.48 13.89
CA ALA A 137 7.17 -19.86 14.93
C ALA A 137 6.82 -19.21 16.27
N CYS A 138 6.12 -18.08 16.25
CA CYS A 138 5.75 -17.28 17.40
C CYS A 138 4.42 -17.69 18.04
N ASP A 139 3.79 -18.79 17.60
CA ASP A 139 2.55 -19.34 18.16
C ASP A 139 1.44 -18.27 18.35
N GLY A 140 1.30 -17.36 17.38
CA GLY A 140 0.29 -16.29 17.41
C GLY A 140 0.64 -15.06 18.24
N ASN A 141 1.83 -14.99 18.82
CA ASN A 141 2.29 -13.79 19.50
C ASN A 141 2.54 -12.66 18.50
N TYR A 142 1.68 -11.64 18.50
CA TYR A 142 1.81 -10.46 17.64
C TYR A 142 3.12 -9.68 17.84
N ARG A 143 3.80 -9.85 18.98
CA ARG A 143 5.14 -9.30 19.25
C ARG A 143 6.27 -10.22 18.75
N CYS A 144 6.02 -10.99 17.69
CA CYS A 144 6.97 -11.95 17.13
C CYS A 144 8.29 -11.29 16.75
N VAL A 145 9.40 -11.68 17.39
CA VAL A 145 10.76 -11.22 17.03
C VAL A 145 11.43 -12.29 16.17
N CYS A 146 12.09 -11.89 15.08
CA CYS A 146 12.70 -12.80 14.14
C CYS A 146 13.77 -13.70 14.79
N GLY A 147 13.84 -14.96 14.37
CA GLY A 147 14.83 -15.94 14.85
C GLY A 147 14.22 -17.17 15.51
N MET A 148 15.04 -17.88 16.28
CA MET A 148 14.64 -19.10 16.98
C MET A 148 13.83 -18.76 18.24
N GLN A 149 12.61 -19.30 18.29
CA GLN A 149 11.68 -19.12 19.39
C GLN A 149 11.91 -20.17 20.49
N PRO A 150 11.44 -19.95 21.74
CA PRO A 150 11.62 -20.89 22.85
C PRO A 150 11.03 -22.30 22.61
N ASN A 151 10.04 -22.41 21.71
CA ASN A 151 9.45 -23.68 21.28
C ASN A 151 10.35 -24.48 20.32
N GLY A 152 11.53 -23.96 19.95
CA GLY A 152 12.50 -24.58 19.04
C GLY A 152 12.21 -24.35 17.56
N GLN A 153 11.15 -23.63 17.21
CA GLN A 153 10.85 -23.23 15.84
C GLN A 153 11.63 -21.97 15.47
N SER A 154 11.99 -21.84 14.20
CA SER A 154 12.59 -20.62 13.66
C SER A 154 11.58 -19.94 12.75
N THR A 155 11.59 -18.60 12.77
CA THR A 155 10.81 -17.82 11.82
C THR A 155 11.13 -18.21 10.38
N ALA A 156 10.14 -18.15 9.50
CA ALA A 156 10.30 -18.52 8.11
C ALA A 156 11.30 -17.59 7.39
N ASN A 157 12.01 -18.12 6.39
CA ASN A 157 12.93 -17.31 5.58
C ASN A 157 12.18 -16.25 4.76
N ASP A 158 10.91 -16.50 4.46
CA ASP A 158 10.02 -15.63 3.68
C ASP A 158 9.16 -14.71 4.54
N ALA A 159 9.42 -14.63 5.85
CA ALA A 159 8.73 -13.67 6.71
C ALA A 159 9.10 -12.23 6.33
N LEU A 160 8.11 -11.35 6.34
CA LEU A 160 8.30 -9.91 6.27
C LEU A 160 9.03 -9.43 7.54
N VAL A 161 10.28 -9.01 7.38
CA VAL A 161 11.10 -8.50 8.49
C VAL A 161 10.82 -7.01 8.68
N ILE A 162 10.17 -6.66 9.79
CA ILE A 162 9.78 -5.29 10.11
C ILE A 162 10.79 -4.65 11.05
N SER A 163 11.32 -3.48 10.70
CA SER A 163 12.26 -2.72 11.52
C SER A 163 11.85 -1.26 11.62
N ASP A 164 12.13 -0.65 12.77
CA ASP A 164 11.97 0.80 12.97
C ASP A 164 13.17 1.60 12.43
N GLY A 165 14.09 0.97 11.69
CA GLY A 165 15.23 1.66 11.08
C GLY A 165 16.34 2.06 12.06
N ARG A 166 16.35 1.50 13.29
CA ARG A 166 17.42 1.68 14.28
C ARG A 166 18.17 0.36 14.50
N PRO A 167 19.19 0.04 13.67
CA PRO A 167 20.00 -1.16 13.87
C PRO A 167 20.70 -1.17 15.23
N ASP A 168 21.22 0.00 15.65
CA ASP A 168 21.66 0.29 17.00
C ASP A 168 20.83 1.47 17.54
N PRO A 169 19.94 1.24 18.53
CA PRO A 169 19.12 2.31 19.08
C PRO A 169 19.92 3.35 19.88
N ASP A 170 21.13 3.03 20.32
CA ASP A 170 21.99 3.91 21.12
C ASP A 170 22.97 4.72 20.25
N ASP A 171 23.11 4.39 18.95
CA ASP A 171 23.95 5.10 17.99
C ASP A 171 23.11 5.72 16.87
N GLU A 172 22.72 7.00 17.05
CA GLU A 172 22.00 7.80 16.06
C GLU A 172 22.71 7.84 14.68
N GLY A 173 24.03 7.65 14.65
CA GLY A 173 24.81 7.59 13.40
C GLY A 173 24.52 6.36 12.55
N THR A 174 23.85 5.35 13.10
CA THR A 174 23.45 4.12 12.40
C THR A 174 21.99 4.14 11.92
N TRP A 175 21.23 5.17 12.27
CA TRP A 175 19.81 5.23 11.99
C TRP A 175 19.58 5.43 10.50
N LEU A 176 18.70 4.59 9.95
CA LEU A 176 18.33 4.64 8.56
C LEU A 176 17.23 5.70 8.38
N ASP A 177 17.26 6.40 7.25
CA ASP A 177 16.19 7.32 6.84
C ASP A 177 15.29 6.65 5.80
N GLY A 178 14.05 7.13 5.69
CA GLY A 178 13.07 6.62 4.74
C GLY A 178 12.22 5.47 5.28
N THR A 179 10.99 5.41 4.79
CA THR A 179 10.10 4.26 4.98
C THR A 179 10.00 3.55 3.65
N GLU A 180 10.28 2.25 3.65
CA GLU A 180 10.38 1.45 2.44
C GLU A 180 9.91 0.03 2.74
N THR A 181 9.19 -0.58 1.79
CA THR A 181 8.69 -1.95 1.91
C THR A 181 8.94 -2.71 0.62
N THR A 182 9.33 -3.97 0.73
CA THR A 182 9.35 -4.89 -0.42
C THR A 182 7.95 -5.06 -0.97
N SER A 183 7.73 -4.68 -2.23
CA SER A 183 6.43 -4.90 -2.89
C SER A 183 6.21 -6.37 -3.22
N GLY A 184 5.15 -6.97 -2.68
CA GLY A 184 4.80 -8.38 -2.93
C GLY A 184 5.86 -9.38 -2.46
N TYR A 185 5.83 -10.58 -3.07
CA TYR A 185 6.72 -11.68 -2.79
C TYR A 185 7.90 -11.73 -3.75
N ASN A 186 9.12 -11.66 -3.21
CA ASN A 186 10.36 -11.82 -3.98
C ASN A 186 10.69 -13.31 -4.25
N TYR A 187 10.70 -13.70 -5.53
CA TYR A 187 10.99 -15.07 -5.98
C TYR A 187 12.45 -15.29 -6.39
N LEU A 188 13.28 -14.24 -6.44
CA LEU A 188 14.69 -14.32 -6.86
C LEU A 188 15.62 -14.78 -5.74
N SER A 189 15.15 -14.77 -4.49
CA SER A 189 15.94 -15.15 -3.33
C SER A 189 15.11 -16.00 -2.38
N ASP A 190 15.78 -16.86 -1.61
CA ASP A 190 15.20 -17.52 -0.42
C ASP A 190 15.94 -17.12 0.88
N THR A 191 16.73 -16.05 0.82
CA THR A 191 17.45 -15.55 2.00
C THR A 191 16.48 -14.90 2.98
N PRO A 192 16.63 -15.14 4.31
CA PRO A 192 15.95 -14.36 5.33
C PRO A 192 16.12 -12.85 5.10
N GLY A 193 15.04 -12.10 5.28
CA GLY A 193 15.03 -10.64 5.09
C GLY A 193 14.94 -10.17 3.64
N ARG A 194 14.69 -11.07 2.67
CA ARG A 194 14.38 -10.68 1.28
C ARG A 194 13.08 -9.87 1.17
N HIS A 195 12.18 -10.05 2.13
CA HIS A 195 11.00 -9.23 2.34
C HIS A 195 11.24 -8.40 3.60
N SER A 196 11.25 -7.09 3.46
CA SER A 196 11.49 -6.19 4.59
C SER A 196 10.58 -4.98 4.53
N MET A 197 10.24 -4.47 5.72
CA MET A 197 9.63 -3.17 5.92
C MET A 197 10.51 -2.38 6.87
N GLN A 198 11.06 -1.27 6.39
CA GLN A 198 11.75 -0.29 7.20
C GLN A 198 10.80 0.87 7.47
N PHE A 199 10.56 1.18 8.74
CA PHE A 199 9.58 2.18 9.17
C PHE A 199 10.22 3.26 10.06
N SER A 200 11.24 3.96 9.52
CA SER A 200 12.04 4.93 10.28
C SER A 200 11.29 6.23 10.62
N ASN A 201 10.18 6.52 9.93
CA ASN A 201 9.45 7.77 10.09
C ASN A 201 8.92 7.99 11.52
N MET A 202 8.71 6.93 12.31
CA MET A 202 8.33 7.09 13.72
C MET A 202 9.42 7.73 14.58
N ASN A 203 10.70 7.58 14.20
CA ASN A 203 11.83 8.10 14.99
C ASN A 203 11.90 9.64 14.92
N LYS A 204 11.25 10.24 13.93
CA LYS A 204 11.15 11.69 13.76
C LYS A 204 10.04 12.32 14.61
N LEU A 205 9.24 11.51 15.31
CA LEU A 205 8.08 11.95 16.07
C LEU A 205 8.39 11.97 17.57
N GLN A 206 7.80 12.95 18.26
CA GLN A 206 7.96 13.08 19.70
C GLN A 206 7.21 11.96 20.43
N GLN A 207 7.89 11.35 21.40
CA GLN A 207 7.32 10.30 22.24
C GLN A 207 6.88 10.87 23.61
N PRO A 208 5.74 10.42 24.18
CA PRO A 208 4.76 9.52 23.56
C PRO A 208 4.05 10.20 22.38
N LEU A 209 3.68 9.42 21.36
CA LEU A 209 2.98 9.94 20.18
C LEU A 209 1.72 10.72 20.58
N SER A 210 1.46 11.82 19.88
CA SER A 210 0.14 12.46 19.94
C SER A 210 -0.92 11.57 19.29
N GLU A 211 -2.20 11.83 19.54
CA GLU A 211 -3.29 11.10 18.89
C GLU A 211 -3.27 11.29 17.36
N ALA A 212 -3.04 12.51 16.90
CA ALA A 212 -2.90 12.81 15.48
C ALA A 212 -1.72 12.05 14.85
N ASP A 213 -0.58 12.00 15.53
CA ASP A 213 0.58 11.26 15.05
C ASP A 213 0.32 9.75 15.01
N ARG A 214 -0.35 9.18 16.02
CA ARG A 214 -0.78 7.77 16.02
C ARG A 214 -1.62 7.44 14.78
N HIS A 215 -2.60 8.26 14.45
CA HIS A 215 -3.43 8.04 13.25
C HIS A 215 -2.62 8.13 11.96
N LYS A 216 -1.74 9.13 11.86
CA LYS A 216 -0.87 9.30 10.69
C LYS A 216 0.07 8.09 10.48
N VAL A 217 0.76 7.64 11.52
CA VAL A 217 1.66 6.48 11.40
C VAL A 217 0.90 5.19 11.17
N THR A 218 -0.31 5.05 11.70
CA THR A 218 -1.18 3.88 11.41
C THR A 218 -1.56 3.85 9.94
N SER A 219 -1.98 4.98 9.35
CA SER A 219 -2.31 5.07 7.92
C SER A 219 -1.08 4.80 7.04
N THR A 220 0.09 5.32 7.44
CA THR A 220 1.35 5.07 6.75
C THR A 220 1.73 3.59 6.83
N MET A 221 1.64 2.96 8.00
CA MET A 221 1.89 1.53 8.16
C MET A 221 0.92 0.65 7.36
N ALA A 222 -0.36 1.06 7.26
CA ALA A 222 -1.32 0.36 6.41
C ALA A 222 -0.97 0.48 4.92
N HIS A 223 -0.47 1.64 4.48
CA HIS A 223 0.07 1.83 3.13
C HIS A 223 1.26 0.89 2.85
N GLU A 224 2.21 0.82 3.77
CA GLU A 224 3.35 -0.10 3.68
C GLU A 224 2.92 -1.57 3.64
N LEU A 225 1.92 -1.96 4.44
CA LEU A 225 1.33 -3.30 4.34
C LEU A 225 0.68 -3.55 2.97
N GLY A 226 0.10 -2.52 2.36
CA GLY A 226 -0.39 -2.58 0.98
C GLY A 226 0.71 -2.96 0.00
N HIS A 227 1.87 -2.31 0.08
CA HIS A 227 3.06 -2.70 -0.67
C HIS A 227 3.48 -4.14 -0.40
N ALA A 228 3.59 -4.53 0.86
CA ALA A 228 3.95 -5.91 1.22
C ALA A 228 2.98 -6.94 0.60
N MET A 229 1.69 -6.62 0.49
CA MET A 229 0.70 -7.48 -0.18
C MET A 229 0.73 -7.39 -1.71
N GLY A 230 1.50 -6.48 -2.30
CA GLY A 230 1.67 -6.33 -3.75
C GLY A 230 0.87 -5.20 -4.38
N LEU A 231 0.30 -4.28 -3.58
CA LEU A 231 -0.32 -3.07 -4.10
C LEU A 231 0.72 -1.98 -4.28
N GLU A 232 0.50 -1.11 -5.26
CA GLU A 232 1.45 -0.07 -5.64
C GLU A 232 0.77 1.29 -5.73
N HIS A 233 1.57 2.35 -5.81
CA HIS A 233 1.08 3.70 -5.64
C HIS A 233 0.00 4.08 -6.68
N GLU A 234 -1.19 4.46 -6.19
CA GLU A 234 -2.29 4.89 -7.05
C GLU A 234 -1.93 6.19 -7.80
N HIS A 235 -1.16 7.08 -7.17
CA HIS A 235 -0.67 8.31 -7.80
C HIS A 235 0.52 8.09 -8.75
N GLN A 236 1.01 6.87 -8.94
CA GLN A 236 2.06 6.57 -9.92
C GLN A 236 1.54 5.84 -11.15
N ARG A 237 0.24 5.57 -11.23
CA ARG A 237 -0.41 4.95 -12.39
C ARG A 237 0.00 5.57 -13.74
N PRO A 238 -0.04 4.82 -14.85
CA PRO A 238 0.35 5.32 -16.17
C PRO A 238 -0.60 6.43 -16.65
N ASP A 239 -1.90 6.26 -16.35
CA ASP A 239 -2.98 7.19 -16.67
C ASP A 239 -3.21 8.26 -15.61
N ARG A 240 -2.38 8.34 -14.56
CA ARG A 240 -2.59 9.31 -13.48
C ARG A 240 -2.66 10.75 -13.99
N ASP A 241 -1.96 11.06 -15.09
CA ASP A 241 -1.84 12.41 -15.64
C ASP A 241 -3.15 12.81 -16.38
N ASP A 242 -4.18 11.96 -16.34
CA ASP A 242 -5.56 12.35 -16.61
C ASP A 242 -6.30 12.86 -15.37
N TYR A 243 -5.91 12.43 -14.17
CA TYR A 243 -6.64 12.66 -12.92
C TYR A 243 -5.90 13.61 -11.97
N LEU A 244 -4.57 13.64 -12.02
CA LEU A 244 -3.68 14.35 -11.12
C LEU A 244 -2.74 15.32 -11.85
N ILE A 245 -2.23 16.28 -11.09
CA ILE A 245 -1.17 17.21 -11.42
C ILE A 245 -0.07 17.00 -10.38
N VAL A 246 1.14 16.74 -10.85
CA VAL A 246 2.34 16.73 -10.02
C VAL A 246 3.08 18.05 -10.14
N ASP A 247 3.09 18.87 -9.08
CA ASP A 247 3.92 20.07 -9.01
C ASP A 247 5.26 19.73 -8.33
N TYR A 248 6.22 19.25 -9.13
CA TYR A 248 7.58 18.98 -8.67
C TYR A 248 8.25 20.20 -8.04
N THR A 249 7.83 21.43 -8.38
CA THR A 249 8.38 22.65 -7.76
C THR A 249 7.90 22.84 -6.33
N ALA A 250 6.90 22.11 -5.88
CA ALA A 250 6.37 22.16 -4.51
C ALA A 250 7.06 21.20 -3.55
N ILE A 251 7.86 20.25 -4.06
CA ILE A 251 8.64 19.30 -3.26
C ILE A 251 9.69 20.06 -2.43
N ASP A 252 9.92 19.61 -1.21
CA ASP A 252 10.80 20.23 -0.23
C ASP A 252 12.25 20.38 -0.70
N THR A 253 12.81 19.33 -1.30
CA THR A 253 14.19 19.27 -1.84
C THR A 253 14.36 19.90 -3.22
N TYR A 254 13.29 20.45 -3.81
CA TYR A 254 13.35 21.04 -5.16
C TYR A 254 14.42 22.11 -5.32
N GLU A 255 14.61 23.00 -4.33
CA GLU A 255 15.59 24.09 -4.48
C GLU A 255 17.04 23.59 -4.46
N GLU A 256 17.32 22.56 -3.65
CA GLU A 256 18.64 21.90 -3.59
C GLU A 256 18.91 21.18 -4.91
N ALA A 257 17.97 20.33 -5.31
CA ALA A 257 18.00 19.60 -6.59
C ALA A 257 18.20 20.57 -7.77
N LYS A 258 17.48 21.69 -7.78
CA LYS A 258 17.57 22.72 -8.81
C LYS A 258 18.96 23.32 -8.91
N ASN A 259 19.60 23.60 -7.78
CA ASN A 259 20.96 24.11 -7.78
C ASN A 259 21.93 23.07 -8.33
N GLU A 260 21.73 21.78 -8.04
CA GLU A 260 22.58 20.70 -8.58
C GLU A 260 22.48 20.62 -10.10
N TRP A 261 21.28 20.48 -10.68
CA TRP A 261 21.16 20.32 -12.13
C TRP A 261 21.46 21.58 -12.93
N GLU A 262 21.28 22.78 -12.35
CA GLU A 262 21.64 24.05 -13.02
C GLU A 262 23.16 24.23 -13.14
N ASN A 263 23.94 23.60 -12.27
CA ASN A 263 25.40 23.62 -12.29
C ASN A 263 25.99 22.34 -12.94
N ALA A 264 25.15 21.37 -13.29
CA ALA A 264 25.60 20.13 -13.92
C ALA A 264 26.01 20.38 -15.38
N ASN A 265 27.26 20.08 -15.71
CA ASN A 265 27.75 20.13 -17.09
C ASN A 265 27.39 18.84 -17.85
N LEU A 266 26.09 18.60 -18.05
CA LEU A 266 25.58 17.43 -18.77
C LEU A 266 25.06 17.81 -20.15
N LYS A 267 25.61 17.16 -21.19
CA LYS A 267 25.20 17.33 -22.59
C LYS A 267 23.69 17.16 -22.82
N GLU A 268 23.05 16.26 -22.07
CA GLU A 268 21.62 15.98 -22.19
C GLU A 268 20.72 17.13 -21.70
N LEU A 269 21.27 18.07 -20.93
CA LEU A 269 20.57 19.26 -20.43
C LEU A 269 21.03 20.55 -21.14
N GLU A 270 22.04 20.47 -21.99
CA GLU A 270 22.63 21.62 -22.67
C GLU A 270 21.64 22.29 -23.62
N GLY A 271 21.55 23.63 -23.56
CA GLY A 271 20.65 24.42 -24.39
C GLY A 271 19.17 24.37 -23.98
N LEU A 272 18.80 23.59 -22.96
CA LEU A 272 17.43 23.57 -22.43
C LEU A 272 17.17 24.77 -21.52
N THR A 273 15.92 25.27 -21.53
CA THR A 273 15.45 26.21 -20.50
C THR A 273 15.24 25.48 -19.16
N LYS A 274 15.19 26.20 -18.04
CA LYS A 274 14.98 25.61 -16.71
C LYS A 274 13.71 24.73 -16.62
N PRO A 275 12.54 25.12 -17.18
CA PRO A 275 11.38 24.24 -17.21
C PRO A 275 11.59 22.98 -18.07
N GLN A 276 12.30 23.09 -19.19
CA GLN A 276 12.61 21.94 -20.04
C GLN A 276 13.61 20.99 -19.37
N MET A 277 14.58 21.51 -18.61
CA MET A 277 15.48 20.69 -17.80
C MET A 277 14.70 19.90 -16.76
N LEU A 278 13.82 20.56 -15.99
CA LEU A 278 12.97 19.87 -15.01
C LEU A 278 12.14 18.76 -15.66
N GLN A 279 11.45 19.06 -16.76
CA GLN A 279 10.66 18.06 -17.50
C GLN A 279 11.53 16.89 -17.97
N ARG A 280 12.73 17.15 -18.51
CA ARG A 280 13.67 16.11 -18.95
C ARG A 280 14.16 15.25 -17.80
N ILE A 281 14.37 15.84 -16.62
CA ILE A 281 14.80 15.13 -15.41
C ILE A 281 13.68 14.21 -14.92
N VAL A 282 12.48 14.73 -14.67
CA VAL A 282 11.36 13.97 -14.07
C VAL A 282 10.72 12.94 -15.01
N LYS A 283 11.04 13.00 -16.31
CA LYS A 283 10.71 11.97 -17.33
C LYS A 283 11.83 10.96 -17.57
N SER A 284 12.87 10.95 -16.73
CA SER A 284 14.02 10.07 -16.89
C SER A 284 14.47 9.57 -15.53
N TYR A 285 14.18 8.30 -15.22
CA TYR A 285 14.54 7.67 -13.95
C TYR A 285 16.00 7.93 -13.55
N ARG A 286 16.94 7.68 -14.48
CA ARG A 286 18.37 7.93 -14.27
C ARG A 286 18.69 9.37 -13.83
N LEU A 287 18.08 10.36 -14.49
CA LEU A 287 18.34 11.77 -14.19
C LEU A 287 17.67 12.17 -12.87
N THR A 288 16.49 11.63 -12.59
CA THR A 288 15.80 11.86 -11.31
C THR A 288 16.61 11.29 -10.14
N CYS A 289 17.14 10.07 -10.25
CA CYS A 289 18.04 9.51 -9.23
C CYS A 289 19.29 10.37 -9.01
N LEU A 290 19.84 10.94 -10.09
CA LEU A 290 21.06 11.74 -10.02
C LEU A 290 20.84 13.12 -9.40
N PHE A 291 19.73 13.79 -9.72
CA PHE A 291 19.56 15.20 -9.38
C PHE A 291 18.39 15.51 -8.45
N PHE A 292 17.37 14.65 -8.37
CA PHE A 292 16.12 14.99 -7.69
C PHE A 292 15.42 13.75 -7.11
N GLN A 293 16.07 13.06 -6.17
CA GLN A 293 15.62 11.77 -5.65
C GLN A 293 14.17 11.75 -5.14
N ASN A 294 13.73 12.76 -4.37
CA ASN A 294 12.34 12.82 -3.89
C ASN A 294 11.28 12.93 -5.01
N ALA A 295 11.67 13.27 -6.24
CA ALA A 295 10.73 13.27 -7.36
C ALA A 295 10.44 11.86 -7.88
N LEU A 296 11.24 10.84 -7.53
CA LEU A 296 10.98 9.42 -7.83
C LEU A 296 9.62 8.98 -7.30
N GLU A 297 9.27 9.46 -6.11
CA GLU A 297 8.00 9.23 -5.39
C GLU A 297 6.75 9.69 -6.16
N PHE A 298 6.93 10.51 -7.19
CA PHE A 298 5.87 11.03 -8.03
C PHE A 298 6.14 10.80 -9.52
N MET A 299 7.08 9.92 -9.89
CA MET A 299 7.33 9.58 -11.30
C MET A 299 6.19 8.75 -11.88
N ASN A 300 5.85 8.97 -13.16
CA ASN A 300 4.81 8.21 -13.85
C ASN A 300 5.35 6.81 -14.10
N ALA A 301 4.49 5.81 -14.00
CA ALA A 301 4.82 4.42 -14.31
C ALA A 301 5.68 4.28 -15.57
N ASP A 302 5.26 4.94 -16.66
CA ASP A 302 5.89 4.84 -17.98
C ASP A 302 7.33 5.38 -17.99
N ASP A 303 7.71 6.20 -17.00
CA ASP A 303 9.01 6.85 -16.89
C ASP A 303 10.00 6.09 -15.99
N VAL A 304 9.56 5.05 -15.28
CA VAL A 304 10.39 4.26 -14.35
C VAL A 304 10.65 2.87 -14.94
N PRO A 305 11.92 2.46 -15.11
CA PRO A 305 12.28 1.21 -15.78
C PRO A 305 11.83 -0.03 -15.02
N PHE A 306 11.71 0.04 -13.68
CA PHE A 306 11.22 -1.09 -12.89
C PHE A 306 9.73 -1.37 -13.12
N TYR A 307 8.92 -0.37 -13.48
CA TYR A 307 7.52 -0.58 -13.83
C TYR A 307 7.34 -1.23 -15.21
N ASN A 308 8.34 -1.18 -16.11
CA ASN A 308 8.28 -1.86 -17.41
C ASN A 308 8.30 -3.39 -17.32
N ASP A 309 8.79 -3.95 -16.21
CA ASP A 309 8.75 -5.39 -15.92
C ASP A 309 7.39 -5.83 -15.34
N TYR A 310 6.54 -4.88 -14.95
CA TYR A 310 5.17 -5.11 -14.51
C TYR A 310 4.25 -4.64 -15.63
N LEU A 311 3.84 -5.54 -16.52
CA LEU A 311 2.93 -5.21 -17.63
C LEU A 311 1.69 -4.48 -17.08
N ALA A 312 1.63 -3.16 -17.27
CA ALA A 312 0.46 -2.36 -16.96
C ALA A 312 -0.68 -2.88 -17.86
N PRO A 313 -1.77 -3.39 -17.30
CA PRO A 313 -2.76 -4.06 -18.14
C PRO A 313 -3.44 -3.08 -19.09
N GLU A 314 -3.89 -3.58 -20.25
CA GLU A 314 -4.43 -2.76 -21.33
C GLU A 314 -5.62 -1.88 -20.87
N GLU A 315 -6.38 -2.31 -19.86
CA GLU A 315 -7.51 -1.56 -19.29
C GLU A 315 -7.23 -1.09 -17.87
N VAL A 316 -7.44 0.21 -17.60
CA VAL A 316 -7.35 0.79 -16.25
C VAL A 316 -8.71 0.74 -15.63
N GLY A 317 -8.81 0.15 -14.44
CA GLY A 317 -9.93 0.45 -13.56
C GLY A 317 -10.02 1.95 -13.24
N TRP A 318 -11.09 2.35 -12.59
CA TRP A 318 -11.30 3.75 -12.22
C TRP A 318 -10.18 4.26 -11.31
N PHE A 319 -9.89 5.56 -11.39
CA PHE A 319 -8.92 6.19 -10.52
C PHE A 319 -9.49 6.32 -9.10
N ASP A 320 -8.77 5.86 -8.09
CA ASP A 320 -9.26 5.82 -6.72
C ASP A 320 -8.65 6.93 -5.86
N PHE A 321 -9.36 8.05 -5.73
CA PHE A 321 -8.92 9.15 -4.87
C PHE A 321 -8.99 8.82 -3.37
N SER A 322 -9.66 7.71 -3.02
CA SER A 322 -9.83 7.23 -1.66
C SER A 322 -8.84 6.15 -1.26
N SER A 323 -7.95 5.74 -2.18
CA SER A 323 -6.99 4.66 -1.95
C SER A 323 -6.06 4.96 -0.77
N ILE A 324 -5.81 3.95 0.06
CA ILE A 324 -4.73 4.01 1.05
C ILE A 324 -3.35 4.06 0.38
N MET A 325 -3.24 3.60 -0.88
CA MET A 325 -2.04 3.62 -1.72
C MET A 325 -1.80 4.98 -2.42
N MET A 326 -2.54 6.01 -2.03
CA MET A 326 -2.38 7.40 -2.51
C MET A 326 -1.54 8.21 -1.54
N TYR A 327 -0.61 9.03 -2.03
CA TYR A 327 -0.02 10.07 -1.19
C TYR A 327 -0.97 11.25 -0.99
N SER A 328 -0.94 11.82 0.22
CA SER A 328 -1.61 13.08 0.47
C SER A 328 -0.96 14.21 -0.33
N SER A 329 -1.74 15.23 -0.73
CA SER A 329 -1.25 16.44 -1.40
C SER A 329 -0.08 17.14 -0.69
N THR A 330 0.11 16.88 0.60
CA THR A 330 1.15 17.49 1.43
C THR A 330 2.41 16.64 1.59
N THR A 331 2.38 15.36 1.18
CA THR A 331 3.54 14.46 1.31
C THR A 331 4.71 15.00 0.49
N PHE A 332 5.94 14.99 1.06
CA PHE A 332 7.15 15.63 0.51
C PHE A 332 7.03 17.16 0.24
N GLY A 333 5.97 17.81 0.72
CA GLY A 333 5.71 19.22 0.41
C GLY A 333 6.55 20.20 1.24
N ASN A 334 7.05 21.25 0.59
CA ASN A 334 7.71 22.34 1.28
C ASN A 334 6.70 23.19 2.08
N ARG A 335 6.87 23.31 3.40
CA ARG A 335 5.98 24.10 4.28
C ARG A 335 5.80 25.56 3.85
N ASN A 336 6.85 26.21 3.35
CA ASN A 336 6.78 27.61 2.91
C ASN A 336 6.05 27.75 1.57
N LYS A 337 6.20 26.77 0.66
CA LYS A 337 5.47 26.71 -0.61
C LYS A 337 4.00 26.36 -0.38
N ALA A 338 3.70 25.50 0.58
CA ALA A 338 2.33 25.18 1.02
C ALA A 338 1.58 26.42 1.52
N LYS A 339 2.22 27.33 2.28
CA LYS A 339 1.63 28.64 2.67
C LYS A 339 1.23 29.49 1.47
N ARG A 340 1.94 29.35 0.35
CA ARG A 340 1.63 30.02 -0.93
C ARG A 340 0.64 29.23 -1.80
N GLY A 341 0.25 28.03 -1.36
CA GLY A 341 -0.70 27.17 -2.04
C GLY A 341 -0.13 26.23 -3.08
N LYS A 342 1.16 25.93 -2.99
CA LYS A 342 1.82 24.96 -3.85
C LYS A 342 1.95 23.63 -3.10
N PHE A 343 1.53 22.56 -3.75
CA PHE A 343 1.43 21.22 -3.18
C PHE A 343 1.91 20.21 -4.22
N PRO A 344 2.72 19.21 -3.84
CA PRO A 344 3.27 18.24 -4.80
C PRO A 344 2.22 17.50 -5.62
N LEU A 345 1.05 17.20 -5.04
CA LEU A 345 0.03 16.39 -5.69
C LEU A 345 -1.34 17.06 -5.62
N LEU A 346 -2.01 17.21 -6.76
CA LEU A 346 -3.31 17.88 -6.88
C LEU A 346 -4.19 17.15 -7.89
N ARG A 347 -5.52 17.18 -7.72
CA ARG A 347 -6.50 16.71 -8.71
C ARG A 347 -6.60 17.69 -9.89
N GLN A 348 -6.77 17.15 -11.10
CA GLN A 348 -7.07 17.95 -12.28
C GLN A 348 -8.46 18.55 -12.24
N GLY A 349 -8.64 19.71 -12.87
CA GLY A 349 -9.96 20.32 -13.05
C GLY A 349 -10.07 21.06 -14.38
N LEU A 350 -11.29 21.17 -14.90
CA LEU A 350 -11.57 21.81 -16.20
C LEU A 350 -11.57 23.35 -16.15
N ARG A 351 -11.62 23.96 -14.96
CA ARG A 351 -11.72 25.43 -14.83
C ARG A 351 -10.36 26.12 -14.99
N GLY A 352 -9.96 26.34 -16.24
CA GLY A 352 -9.24 27.55 -16.71
C GLY A 352 -8.06 28.06 -15.89
N GLY A 353 -7.26 27.19 -15.26
CA GLY A 353 -6.00 27.55 -14.61
C GLY A 353 -6.08 28.14 -13.19
N GLN A 354 -7.26 28.24 -12.56
CA GLN A 354 -7.36 28.69 -11.16
C GLN A 354 -7.57 27.50 -10.21
N LEU A 355 -6.56 27.21 -9.39
CA LEU A 355 -6.57 26.09 -8.43
C LEU A 355 -7.72 26.23 -7.42
N ASN A 356 -8.71 25.34 -7.48
CA ASN A 356 -9.71 25.19 -6.43
C ASN A 356 -9.14 24.32 -5.32
N ARG A 357 -8.53 24.95 -4.31
CA ARG A 357 -7.91 24.26 -3.17
C ARG A 357 -8.88 23.39 -2.38
N GLU A 358 -10.18 23.62 -2.51
CA GLU A 358 -11.18 22.79 -1.85
C GLU A 358 -11.37 21.45 -2.50
N ARG A 359 -11.32 21.39 -3.83
CA ARG A 359 -11.60 20.16 -4.58
C ARG A 359 -10.36 19.52 -5.20
N SER A 360 -9.24 20.25 -5.22
CA SER A 360 -8.00 19.77 -5.86
C SER A 360 -7.14 18.91 -4.93
N PHE A 361 -7.46 18.80 -3.64
CA PHE A 361 -6.64 18.00 -2.72
C PHE A 361 -6.98 16.52 -2.82
N VAL A 362 -5.97 15.70 -2.58
CA VAL A 362 -6.08 14.26 -2.38
C VAL A 362 -5.48 13.90 -1.04
N TRP A 363 -6.01 12.86 -0.42
CA TRP A 363 -5.63 12.43 0.92
C TRP A 363 -5.40 10.94 0.91
N GLN A 364 -4.34 10.51 1.58
CA GLN A 364 -4.07 9.10 1.80
C GLN A 364 -5.23 8.46 2.55
N GLY A 365 -5.80 7.42 1.96
CA GLY A 365 -7.02 6.79 2.48
C GLY A 365 -8.23 7.71 2.44
N GLY A 366 -8.32 8.63 1.46
CA GLY A 366 -9.51 9.43 1.14
C GLY A 366 -9.92 10.50 2.14
N GLU A 367 -9.23 10.62 3.28
CA GLU A 367 -9.66 11.49 4.37
C GLU A 367 -8.57 12.45 4.85
N ARG A 368 -8.95 13.73 4.96
CA ARG A 368 -8.09 14.77 5.52
C ARG A 368 -7.76 14.49 6.98
N ASP A 369 -8.79 14.09 7.73
CA ASP A 369 -8.62 13.64 9.10
C ASP A 369 -8.10 12.19 9.08
N GLN A 370 -6.82 12.03 9.42
CA GLN A 370 -6.15 10.74 9.40
C GLN A 370 -6.77 9.73 10.37
N SER A 371 -7.53 10.17 11.38
CA SER A 371 -8.31 9.25 12.23
C SER A 371 -9.41 8.51 11.45
N ARG A 372 -9.81 9.06 10.30
CA ARG A 372 -10.82 8.53 9.38
C ARG A 372 -10.24 7.96 8.09
N ALA A 373 -8.92 7.99 7.88
CA ALA A 373 -8.28 7.35 6.73
C ALA A 373 -8.48 5.83 6.77
N ARG A 374 -8.92 5.22 5.66
CA ARG A 374 -9.23 3.78 5.57
C ARG A 374 -8.74 3.20 4.24
N VAL A 375 -8.72 1.87 4.20
CA VAL A 375 -8.61 1.08 2.97
C VAL A 375 -9.89 1.27 2.15
N SER A 376 -9.76 1.58 0.85
CA SER A 376 -10.91 1.78 -0.03
C SER A 376 -11.52 0.45 -0.50
N SER A 377 -12.72 0.52 -1.08
CA SER A 377 -13.32 -0.64 -1.75
C SER A 377 -12.48 -1.12 -2.95
N THR A 378 -11.84 -0.19 -3.67
CA THR A 378 -10.98 -0.51 -4.80
C THR A 378 -9.67 -1.16 -4.35
N ASP A 379 -9.09 -0.75 -3.21
CA ASP A 379 -7.92 -1.41 -2.62
C ASP A 379 -8.20 -2.90 -2.32
N ILE A 380 -9.37 -3.20 -1.77
CA ILE A 380 -9.81 -4.58 -1.49
C ILE A 380 -10.08 -5.35 -2.78
N SER A 381 -10.70 -4.69 -3.78
CA SER A 381 -10.95 -5.29 -5.09
C SER A 381 -9.64 -5.70 -5.77
N ARG A 382 -8.61 -4.86 -5.68
CA ARG A 382 -7.25 -5.15 -6.18
C ARG A 382 -6.65 -6.36 -5.46
N LEU A 383 -6.76 -6.44 -4.13
CA LEU A 383 -6.31 -7.63 -3.41
C LEU A 383 -7.08 -8.90 -3.81
N ALA A 384 -8.38 -8.79 -4.11
CA ALA A 384 -9.18 -9.94 -4.55
C ALA A 384 -8.74 -10.46 -5.93
N GLU A 385 -8.21 -9.59 -6.80
CA GLU A 385 -7.60 -9.99 -8.07
C GLU A 385 -6.28 -10.74 -7.87
N LEU A 386 -5.48 -10.34 -6.87
CA LEU A 386 -4.19 -10.98 -6.55
C LEU A 386 -4.37 -12.29 -5.75
N TYR A 387 -5.35 -12.32 -4.85
CA TYR A 387 -5.57 -13.37 -3.86
C TYR A 387 -7.02 -13.81 -3.86
N LEU A 388 -7.38 -14.58 -4.90
CA LEU A 388 -8.71 -15.13 -5.07
C LEU A 388 -9.13 -15.88 -3.81
N GLY A 389 -10.25 -15.45 -3.23
CA GLY A 389 -10.82 -16.11 -2.06
C GLY A 389 -11.42 -17.48 -2.38
N ASP A 390 -11.81 -18.23 -1.34
CA ASP A 390 -12.67 -19.40 -1.51
C ASP A 390 -14.03 -19.07 -2.17
N ALA A 391 -14.83 -20.10 -2.49
CA ALA A 391 -16.13 -19.92 -3.15
C ALA A 391 -17.08 -18.96 -2.40
N THR A 392 -17.01 -18.88 -1.07
CA THR A 392 -17.84 -17.99 -0.26
C THR A 392 -17.37 -16.55 -0.40
N LYS A 393 -16.06 -16.32 -0.39
CA LYS A 393 -15.42 -15.02 -0.61
C LYS A 393 -15.66 -14.52 -2.04
N GLN A 394 -15.51 -15.40 -3.04
CA GLN A 394 -15.82 -15.09 -4.44
C GLN A 394 -17.28 -14.67 -4.61
N GLN A 395 -18.23 -15.37 -3.98
CA GLN A 395 -19.64 -14.98 -4.02
C GLN A 395 -19.87 -13.58 -3.40
N ARG A 396 -19.16 -13.23 -2.31
CA ARG A 396 -19.21 -11.85 -1.77
C ARG A 396 -18.66 -10.82 -2.76
N MET A 397 -17.63 -11.19 -3.52
CA MET A 397 -17.04 -10.35 -4.57
C MET A 397 -17.90 -10.26 -5.84
N GLU A 398 -18.76 -11.24 -6.14
CA GLU A 398 -19.72 -11.14 -7.25
C GLU A 398 -20.78 -10.05 -6.99
N ASP A 399 -21.21 -9.91 -5.74
CA ASP A 399 -22.13 -8.85 -5.29
C ASP A 399 -21.39 -7.52 -4.99
N TRP A 400 -20.07 -7.50 -5.13
CA TRP A 400 -19.24 -6.33 -4.81
C TRP A 400 -19.24 -5.32 -5.94
N HIS A 401 -19.62 -4.08 -5.63
CA HIS A 401 -19.52 -2.97 -6.57
C HIS A 401 -18.49 -1.97 -6.06
N GLN A 402 -17.58 -1.50 -6.92
CA GLN A 402 -16.55 -0.52 -6.54
C GLN A 402 -17.17 0.79 -6.01
N GLU A 403 -18.39 1.11 -6.45
CA GLU A 403 -19.23 2.23 -5.97
C GLU A 403 -19.91 2.01 -4.62
N THR A 404 -19.91 0.77 -4.10
CA THR A 404 -20.54 0.48 -2.81
C THR A 404 -19.54 0.71 -1.68
N ASN A 405 -19.86 1.66 -0.81
CA ASN A 405 -19.24 1.76 0.50
C ASN A 405 -19.47 0.42 1.24
N LEU A 406 -18.38 -0.24 1.65
CA LEU A 406 -18.39 -1.36 2.62
C LEU A 406 -19.43 -1.12 3.72
N LYS A 407 -20.13 -2.15 4.21
CA LYS A 407 -20.88 -1.97 5.46
C LYS A 407 -19.89 -1.68 6.59
N SER A 408 -20.30 -0.90 7.59
CA SER A 408 -19.46 -0.67 8.78
C SER A 408 -19.13 -2.00 9.45
N LEU A 409 -17.87 -2.17 9.85
CA LEU A 409 -17.32 -3.38 10.45
C LEU A 409 -16.81 -3.06 11.84
N VAL A 410 -17.01 -3.97 12.80
CA VAL A 410 -16.31 -3.88 14.09
C VAL A 410 -15.05 -4.71 13.98
N VAL A 411 -13.89 -4.07 14.09
CA VAL A 411 -12.60 -4.76 14.02
C VAL A 411 -11.77 -4.47 15.27
N GLY A 412 -10.91 -5.42 15.60
CA GLY A 412 -9.98 -5.35 16.72
C GLY A 412 -8.98 -6.50 16.66
N ILE A 413 -8.08 -6.52 17.64
CA ILE A 413 -7.19 -7.64 17.93
C ILE A 413 -7.29 -7.85 19.43
N ASP A 414 -7.68 -9.04 19.85
CA ASP A 414 -7.90 -9.31 21.26
C ASP A 414 -6.66 -8.95 22.09
N HIS A 415 -6.89 -8.28 23.22
CA HIS A 415 -5.88 -7.74 24.13
C HIS A 415 -4.85 -6.76 23.53
N LEU A 416 -4.93 -6.40 22.24
CA LEU A 416 -3.93 -5.53 21.57
C LEU A 416 -4.54 -4.29 20.92
N VAL A 417 -5.63 -4.46 20.17
CA VAL A 417 -6.35 -3.35 19.52
C VAL A 417 -7.81 -3.42 19.96
N PRO A 418 -8.32 -2.40 20.69
CA PRO A 418 -9.70 -2.41 21.14
C PRO A 418 -10.67 -2.46 19.95
N ASN A 419 -11.78 -3.16 20.13
CA ASN A 419 -12.84 -3.22 19.12
C ASN A 419 -13.34 -1.81 18.80
N ARG A 420 -13.28 -1.45 17.52
CA ARG A 420 -13.75 -0.17 17.00
C ARG A 420 -14.58 -0.37 15.75
N VAL A 421 -15.60 0.46 15.60
CA VAL A 421 -16.34 0.55 14.34
C VAL A 421 -15.43 1.21 13.32
N ILE A 422 -15.18 0.51 12.23
CA ILE A 422 -14.60 1.04 11.00
C ILE A 422 -15.74 1.23 10.02
N GLU A 423 -15.96 2.47 9.64
CA GLU A 423 -16.82 2.79 8.52
C GLU A 423 -16.03 2.62 7.21
N PRO A 424 -16.71 2.21 6.12
CA PRO A 424 -16.17 2.31 4.76
C PRO A 424 -15.57 3.68 4.48
N ASN A 425 -14.54 3.71 3.63
CA ASN A 425 -14.20 4.98 3.00
C ASN A 425 -15.34 5.43 2.09
N GLU A 426 -15.54 6.74 1.97
CA GLU A 426 -16.41 7.24 0.91
C GLU A 426 -15.76 6.96 -0.44
N VAL A 427 -16.55 6.42 -1.36
CA VAL A 427 -16.09 6.18 -2.72
C VAL A 427 -15.95 7.51 -3.46
N ASP A 428 -14.72 7.83 -3.88
CA ASP A 428 -14.40 8.99 -4.71
C ASP A 428 -13.56 8.51 -5.91
N LEU A 429 -14.26 8.14 -6.99
CA LEU A 429 -13.65 7.54 -8.16
C LEU A 429 -13.56 8.53 -9.32
N GLY A 430 -12.40 8.61 -9.95
CA GLY A 430 -12.19 9.22 -11.25
C GLY A 430 -12.63 8.26 -12.33
N PHE A 431 -13.74 8.57 -12.97
CA PHE A 431 -14.32 7.77 -14.05
C PHE A 431 -13.62 8.07 -15.40
N PRO A 432 -13.60 7.09 -16.33
CA PRO A 432 -13.06 7.28 -17.68
C PRO A 432 -13.73 8.45 -18.40
N HIS A 433 -12.98 9.12 -19.28
CA HIS A 433 -13.49 10.24 -20.09
C HIS A 433 -14.09 11.41 -19.28
N TRP A 434 -13.67 11.60 -18.02
CA TRP A 434 -14.18 12.68 -17.17
C TRP A 434 -14.03 14.08 -17.76
N ARG A 435 -13.13 14.28 -18.72
CA ARG A 435 -12.97 15.56 -19.41
C ARG A 435 -14.19 15.92 -20.29
N GLU A 436 -14.87 14.92 -20.82
CA GLU A 436 -16.08 15.07 -21.64
C GLU A 436 -17.33 15.18 -20.76
N HIS A 437 -17.35 14.43 -19.66
CA HIS A 437 -18.47 14.35 -18.73
C HIS A 437 -18.04 14.70 -17.31
N PRO A 438 -17.54 15.91 -17.03
CA PRO A 438 -16.96 16.23 -15.73
C PRO A 438 -17.92 16.00 -14.57
N GLY A 439 -17.34 15.67 -13.41
CA GLY A 439 -18.10 15.63 -12.17
C GLY A 439 -18.77 16.99 -11.89
N PRO A 440 -19.72 17.05 -10.94
CA PRO A 440 -20.59 18.21 -10.72
C PRO A 440 -19.88 19.57 -10.62
N ASP A 441 -18.62 19.58 -10.16
CA ASP A 441 -17.81 20.78 -9.96
C ASP A 441 -16.65 20.97 -10.97
N GLY A 442 -16.59 20.15 -12.04
CA GLY A 442 -15.55 20.26 -13.07
C GLY A 442 -14.26 19.48 -12.76
N PHE A 443 -14.31 18.51 -11.84
CA PHE A 443 -13.20 17.65 -11.42
C PHE A 443 -13.55 16.18 -11.73
N PRO A 444 -12.56 15.29 -11.89
CA PRO A 444 -12.82 13.85 -11.87
C PRO A 444 -13.33 13.47 -10.48
N GLY A 445 -14.39 12.66 -10.37
CA GLY A 445 -14.96 12.22 -9.09
C GLY A 445 -15.78 13.28 -8.33
N VAL A 446 -16.07 12.98 -7.05
CA VAL A 446 -16.98 13.76 -6.20
C VAL A 446 -16.22 14.76 -5.33
N GLY A 447 -14.98 14.43 -4.94
CA GLY A 447 -13.98 15.26 -4.26
C GLY A 447 -14.44 15.90 -2.94
N LYS A 448 -13.93 15.50 -1.78
CA LYS A 448 -14.30 16.16 -0.51
C LYS A 448 -13.76 17.61 -0.43
N PRO A 449 -14.61 18.64 -0.15
CA PRO A 449 -14.16 20.02 -0.08
C PRO A 449 -13.25 20.32 1.13
N TRP A 450 -12.20 21.13 0.94
CA TRP A 450 -11.41 21.78 2.00
C TRP A 450 -12.15 23.00 2.57
N SER A 451 -12.84 22.89 3.72
CA SER A 451 -13.38 24.08 4.39
C SER A 451 -12.28 24.88 5.11
N ARG A 452 -12.28 26.21 4.88
CA ARG A 452 -11.40 27.17 5.59
C ARG A 452 -11.74 27.37 7.08
N GLN A 453 -12.90 26.87 7.55
CA GLN A 453 -13.37 27.11 8.92
C GLN A 453 -12.59 26.34 10.00
N ASP A 454 -11.77 25.34 9.62
CA ASP A 454 -11.07 24.49 10.60
C ASP A 454 -9.60 24.87 10.83
N VAL A 455 -9.19 26.07 10.38
CA VAL A 455 -7.86 26.65 10.70
C VAL A 455 -7.81 27.16 12.16
N ALA A 456 -8.94 27.20 12.87
CA ALA A 456 -9.01 27.69 14.25
C ALA A 456 -8.68 26.64 15.33
N ALA A 457 -8.44 25.37 15.00
CA ALA A 457 -8.07 24.34 15.97
C ALA A 457 -6.54 24.12 16.09
N GLY A 458 -5.74 25.13 15.70
CA GLY A 458 -4.29 25.09 15.78
C GLY A 458 -3.73 26.42 16.31
N GLY A 459 -3.87 26.66 17.61
CA GLY A 459 -3.03 27.62 18.34
C GLY A 459 -3.75 28.48 19.38
N SER A 460 -3.72 28.06 20.64
CA SER A 460 -3.60 28.99 21.77
C SER A 460 -3.18 28.25 23.05
N GLU A 461 -1.89 28.23 23.35
CA GLU A 461 -1.45 28.34 24.75
C GLU A 461 -0.58 29.58 24.86
N ALA A 462 -1.25 30.71 25.10
CA ALA A 462 -0.62 31.87 25.68
C ALA A 462 -0.34 31.55 27.15
N GLY A 463 0.93 31.39 27.52
CA GLY A 463 1.35 31.28 28.90
C GLY A 463 0.97 32.54 29.70
N PRO A 464 0.60 32.42 30.99
CA PRO A 464 0.20 33.58 31.77
C PRO A 464 1.44 34.38 32.20
N ALA A 465 1.56 35.60 31.67
CA ALA A 465 2.44 36.60 32.22
C ALA A 465 1.86 37.11 33.56
N GLY A 466 2.57 36.79 34.66
CA GLY A 466 2.27 37.28 36.00
C GLY A 466 2.36 38.80 36.09
N LYS A 467 1.42 39.40 36.82
CA LYS A 467 1.57 40.74 37.38
C LYS A 467 2.05 40.61 38.83
N LYS A 468 3.21 41.24 39.06
CA LYS A 468 3.92 41.50 40.32
C LYS A 468 4.71 40.35 40.93
#